data_AF-W7QK07-F1
#
_entry.id   AF-W7QK07-F1
#
_cell.length_a   1.000
_cell.length_b   1.000
_cell.length_c   1.000
_cell.angle_alpha   90.00
_cell.angle_beta   90.00
_cell.angle_gamma   90.00
#
_symmetry.space_group_name_H-M   'P 1'
#
loop_
_entity.id
_entity.type
_entity.pdbx_description
1 polymer ?
#
loop_
_entity_poly.entity_id
_entity_poly.type
_entity_poly.pdbx_seq_one_letter_code
_entity_poly.pdbx_strand_id
1 'polypeptide(L)'
;MQTHFTEEDLKKPHIREADRVLRSCVHCGFCNATCPTYQLLGDERDGPRGRIYLMKEMLENPDDDVNVTEQTRLHLDRCLTCRNCETTCPSGVEYHKLLDIGRAEIERRVPRKASERAMRYGLRKALTDPRRFQALLKLGQTFKPLVPGRLKDKLPPKPVDAGVLPEGKTHKRQMLILEGCVQPGLSPNTNAATAGCWTGWASASPPLPRQAAAVPSTSISTPRTMAAPASAPISTPGGRISRKKAKRELKQ
;
A
#
# COMPACT_ATOMS: atom_id res chain seq x y z
N MET A 1 -11.48 -17.96 -14.61
CA MET A 1 -10.45 -18.90 -15.09
C MET A 1 -10.45 -20.13 -14.19
N GLN A 2 -9.88 -21.25 -14.63
CA GLN A 2 -9.75 -22.43 -13.76
C GLN A 2 -8.68 -22.21 -12.70
N THR A 3 -8.92 -22.68 -11.49
CA THR A 3 -7.98 -22.63 -10.35
C THR A 3 -7.84 -24.01 -9.72
N HIS A 4 -6.67 -24.30 -9.18
CA HIS A 4 -6.31 -25.59 -8.60
C HIS A 4 -5.85 -25.43 -7.14
N PHE A 5 -6.76 -25.02 -6.26
CA PHE A 5 -6.51 -24.97 -4.81
C PHE A 5 -7.00 -26.24 -4.12
N THR A 6 -6.27 -26.70 -3.11
CA THR A 6 -6.73 -27.82 -2.27
C THR A 6 -7.84 -27.36 -1.32
N GLU A 7 -8.65 -28.30 -0.82
CA GLU A 7 -9.65 -28.02 0.23
C GLU A 7 -9.02 -27.43 1.50
N GLU A 8 -7.77 -27.78 1.79
CA GLU A 8 -7.04 -27.25 2.94
C GLU A 8 -6.60 -25.80 2.71
N ASP A 9 -6.20 -25.45 1.49
CA ASP A 9 -5.86 -24.07 1.14
C ASP A 9 -7.07 -23.14 1.19
N LEU A 10 -8.23 -23.61 0.74
CA LEU A 10 -9.47 -22.83 0.75
C LEU A 10 -9.99 -22.53 2.16
N LYS A 11 -9.51 -23.22 3.21
CA LYS A 11 -9.77 -22.84 4.61
C LYS A 11 -9.12 -21.51 4.98
N LYS A 12 -8.05 -21.10 4.29
CA LYS A 12 -7.35 -19.83 4.53
C LYS A 12 -8.18 -18.69 3.91
N PRO A 13 -8.61 -17.66 4.68
CA PRO A 13 -9.51 -16.61 4.17
C PRO A 13 -8.95 -15.85 2.97
N HIS A 14 -7.63 -15.60 2.95
CA HIS A 14 -6.97 -14.89 1.85
C HIS A 14 -6.91 -15.73 0.57
N ILE A 15 -6.74 -17.05 0.66
CA ILE A 15 -6.76 -17.93 -0.52
C ILE A 15 -8.17 -18.05 -1.09
N ARG A 16 -9.20 -18.17 -0.23
CA ARG A 16 -10.60 -18.18 -0.67
C ARG A 16 -10.98 -16.90 -1.41
N GLU A 17 -10.50 -15.75 -0.94
CA GLU A 17 -10.72 -14.47 -1.64
C GLU A 17 -9.95 -14.41 -2.96
N ALA A 18 -8.71 -14.90 -3.00
CA ALA A 18 -7.94 -15.00 -4.24
C ALA A 18 -8.65 -15.90 -5.26
N ASP A 19 -9.13 -17.09 -4.86
CA ASP A 19 -9.86 -18.03 -5.71
C ASP A 19 -11.10 -17.37 -6.34
N ARG A 20 -11.90 -16.66 -5.55
CA ARG A 20 -13.08 -15.92 -6.03
C ARG A 20 -12.71 -14.90 -7.11
N VAL A 21 -11.65 -14.11 -6.88
CA VAL A 21 -11.19 -13.08 -7.83
C VAL A 21 -10.55 -13.71 -9.07
N LEU A 22 -9.81 -14.80 -8.94
CA LEU A 22 -9.22 -15.52 -10.07
C LEU A 22 -10.32 -16.13 -10.96
N ARG A 23 -11.32 -16.76 -10.35
CA ARG A 23 -12.43 -17.39 -11.08
C ARG A 23 -13.23 -16.41 -11.93
N SER A 24 -13.35 -15.14 -11.53
CA SER A 24 -14.04 -14.12 -12.33
C SER A 24 -13.26 -13.67 -13.57
N CYS A 25 -11.94 -13.85 -13.61
CA CYS A 25 -11.13 -13.47 -14.78
C CYS A 25 -11.40 -14.40 -15.99
N VAL A 26 -11.82 -13.84 -17.12
CA VAL A 26 -12.01 -14.58 -18.39
C VAL A 26 -10.84 -14.46 -19.36
N HIS A 27 -9.75 -13.84 -18.94
CA HIS A 27 -8.50 -13.70 -19.71
C HIS A 27 -8.62 -12.91 -21.04
N CYS A 28 -9.61 -12.02 -21.14
CA CYS A 28 -9.88 -11.21 -22.34
C CYS A 28 -8.82 -10.14 -22.67
N GLY A 29 -8.01 -9.70 -21.70
CA GLY A 29 -6.93 -8.73 -21.93
C GLY A 29 -7.31 -7.25 -22.00
N PHE A 30 -8.60 -6.88 -21.89
CA PHE A 30 -9.03 -5.46 -21.91
C PHE A 30 -8.30 -4.59 -20.88
N CYS A 31 -8.00 -5.15 -19.71
CA CYS A 31 -7.26 -4.47 -18.66
C CYS A 31 -5.83 -4.04 -19.07
N ASN A 32 -5.20 -4.69 -20.05
CA ASN A 32 -3.85 -4.32 -20.51
C ASN A 32 -3.86 -3.01 -21.32
N ALA A 33 -4.93 -2.74 -22.07
CA ALA A 33 -5.07 -1.52 -22.87
C ALA A 33 -5.04 -0.25 -22.01
N THR A 34 -5.53 -0.32 -20.77
CA THR A 34 -5.60 0.83 -19.85
C THR A 34 -4.51 0.84 -18.77
N CYS A 35 -3.65 -0.18 -18.74
CA CYS A 35 -2.59 -0.28 -17.74
C CYS A 35 -1.35 0.55 -18.16
N PRO A 36 -1.00 1.62 -17.43
CA PRO A 36 0.11 2.49 -17.83
C PRO A 36 1.47 1.77 -17.82
N THR A 37 1.68 0.79 -16.93
CA THR A 37 2.95 0.05 -16.88
C THR A 37 3.13 -0.86 -18.07
N TYR A 38 2.04 -1.49 -18.53
CA TYR A 38 2.06 -2.30 -19.75
C TYR A 38 2.26 -1.42 -21.00
N GLN A 39 1.56 -0.30 -21.10
CA GLN A 39 1.70 0.62 -22.24
C GLN A 39 3.13 1.17 -22.37
N LEU A 40 3.82 1.39 -21.24
CA LEU A 40 5.20 1.90 -21.25
C LEU A 40 6.25 0.80 -21.49
N LEU A 41 6.08 -0.39 -20.90
CA LEU A 41 7.11 -1.43 -20.93
C LEU A 41 6.89 -2.47 -22.03
N GLY A 42 5.67 -2.66 -22.50
CA GLY A 42 5.29 -3.70 -23.48
C GLY A 42 5.39 -5.14 -22.96
N ASP A 43 5.87 -5.36 -21.73
CA ASP A 43 5.99 -6.68 -21.12
C ASP A 43 4.64 -7.13 -20.56
N GLU A 44 4.11 -8.24 -21.08
CA GLU A 44 2.85 -8.83 -20.62
C GLU A 44 2.83 -9.13 -19.12
N ARG A 45 3.99 -9.49 -18.54
CA ARG A 45 4.14 -9.74 -17.10
C ARG A 45 3.97 -8.47 -16.26
N ASP A 46 4.14 -7.30 -16.86
CA ASP A 46 3.85 -5.99 -16.27
C ASP A 46 2.43 -5.47 -16.56
N GLY A 47 1.63 -6.23 -17.29
CA GLY A 47 0.20 -6.03 -17.45
C GLY A 47 -0.62 -6.65 -16.31
N PRO A 48 -1.83 -6.14 -16.03
CA PRO A 48 -2.73 -6.72 -15.03
C PRO A 48 -3.06 -8.17 -15.33
N ARG A 49 -3.22 -8.56 -16.60
CA ARG A 49 -3.48 -9.96 -16.99
C ARG A 49 -2.31 -10.87 -16.66
N GLY A 50 -1.09 -10.52 -17.09
CA GLY A 50 0.10 -11.31 -16.76
C GLY A 50 0.36 -11.39 -15.25
N ARG A 51 0.15 -10.30 -14.51
CA ARG A 51 0.26 -10.31 -13.04
C ARG A 51 -0.77 -11.21 -12.37
N ILE A 52 -2.01 -11.28 -12.87
CA ILE A 52 -3.00 -12.24 -12.38
C ILE A 52 -2.49 -13.68 -12.53
N TYR A 53 -1.86 -13.99 -13.65
CA TYR A 53 -1.24 -15.31 -13.88
C TYR A 53 -0.09 -15.60 -12.91
N LEU A 54 0.84 -14.66 -12.75
CA LEU A 54 1.94 -14.78 -11.79
C LEU A 54 1.43 -15.01 -10.36
N MET A 55 0.37 -14.30 -9.96
CA MET A 55 -0.24 -14.48 -8.64
C MET A 55 -0.97 -15.81 -8.51
N LYS A 56 -1.67 -16.26 -9.56
CA LYS A 56 -2.30 -17.58 -9.58
C LYS A 56 -1.27 -18.69 -9.39
N GLU A 57 -0.22 -18.71 -10.21
CA GLU A 57 0.83 -19.74 -10.15
C GLU A 57 1.50 -19.77 -8.78
N MET A 58 1.84 -18.60 -8.24
CA MET A 58 2.42 -18.48 -6.90
C MET A 58 1.48 -18.98 -5.79
N LEU A 59 0.18 -18.67 -5.88
CA LEU A 59 -0.78 -19.05 -4.84
C LEU A 59 -1.19 -20.53 -4.90
N GLU A 60 -1.26 -21.11 -6.10
CA GLU A 60 -1.61 -22.52 -6.30
C GLU A 60 -0.49 -23.48 -5.91
N ASN A 61 0.76 -23.03 -5.96
CA ASN A 61 1.93 -23.84 -5.62
C ASN A 61 2.58 -23.29 -4.34
N PRO A 62 2.02 -23.55 -3.14
CA PRO A 62 2.51 -22.99 -1.89
C PRO A 62 3.94 -23.42 -1.53
N ASP A 63 4.34 -24.63 -1.94
CA ASP A 63 5.63 -25.23 -1.60
C ASP A 63 6.68 -25.07 -2.72
N ASP A 64 6.32 -24.43 -3.84
CA ASP A 64 7.22 -24.19 -4.97
C ASP A 64 7.87 -22.80 -4.88
N ASP A 65 8.97 -22.73 -4.12
CA ASP A 65 9.80 -21.54 -4.03
C ASP A 65 10.79 -21.41 -5.21
N VAL A 66 10.93 -22.44 -6.06
CA VAL A 66 11.91 -22.44 -7.17
C VAL A 66 11.46 -21.52 -8.29
N ASN A 67 10.15 -21.52 -8.60
CA ASN A 67 9.57 -20.70 -9.66
C ASN A 67 9.24 -19.26 -9.22
N VAL A 68 9.23 -18.99 -7.90
CA VAL A 68 8.91 -17.68 -7.35
C VAL A 68 10.21 -16.90 -7.06
N THR A 69 10.53 -15.93 -7.93
CA THR A 69 11.84 -15.26 -7.91
C THR A 69 11.75 -13.75 -7.65
N GLU A 70 12.91 -13.08 -7.53
CA GLU A 70 12.99 -11.61 -7.48
C GLU A 70 12.34 -10.94 -8.71
N GLN A 71 12.29 -11.61 -9.87
CA GLN A 71 11.62 -11.11 -11.07
C GLN A 71 10.10 -11.09 -10.91
N THR A 72 9.52 -12.15 -10.33
CA THR A 72 8.08 -12.20 -9.99
C THR A 72 7.71 -11.04 -9.07
N ARG A 73 8.55 -10.78 -8.04
CA ARG A 73 8.39 -9.62 -7.15
C ARG A 73 8.47 -8.31 -7.92
N LEU A 74 9.45 -8.15 -8.81
CA LEU A 74 9.64 -6.93 -9.60
C LEU A 74 8.38 -6.58 -10.41
N HIS A 75 7.78 -7.56 -11.09
CA HIS A 75 6.56 -7.33 -11.86
C HIS A 75 5.39 -6.91 -10.99
N LEU A 76 5.21 -7.50 -9.80
CA LEU A 76 4.17 -7.08 -8.85
C LEU A 76 4.44 -5.71 -8.23
N ASP A 77 5.71 -5.39 -7.93
CA ASP A 77 6.14 -4.10 -7.37
C ASP A 77 5.98 -2.95 -8.36
N ARG A 78 6.08 -3.21 -9.67
CA ARG A 78 5.85 -2.20 -10.72
C ARG A 78 4.39 -1.73 -10.78
N CYS A 79 3.44 -2.48 -10.22
CA CYS A 79 2.04 -2.06 -10.22
C CYS A 79 1.83 -0.77 -9.41
N LEU A 80 1.35 0.28 -10.06
CA LEU A 80 1.08 1.57 -9.42
C LEU A 80 -0.14 1.55 -8.48
N THR A 81 -0.92 0.46 -8.46
CA THR A 81 -2.15 0.35 -7.66
C THR A 81 -3.20 1.42 -8.04
N CYS A 82 -3.20 1.86 -9.31
CA CYS A 82 -4.11 2.90 -9.81
C CYS A 82 -5.54 2.42 -10.06
N ARG A 83 -5.77 1.10 -10.12
CA ARG A 83 -7.08 0.45 -10.30
C ARG A 83 -7.83 0.73 -11.61
N ASN A 84 -7.21 1.37 -12.61
CA ASN A 84 -7.78 1.50 -13.96
C ASN A 84 -8.17 0.16 -14.61
N CYS A 85 -7.44 -0.90 -14.27
CA CYS A 85 -7.73 -2.25 -14.76
C CYS A 85 -9.09 -2.78 -14.28
N GLU A 86 -9.58 -2.36 -13.13
CA GLU A 86 -10.86 -2.81 -12.56
C GLU A 86 -12.03 -2.12 -13.24
N THR A 87 -11.94 -0.80 -13.43
CA THR A 87 -13.01 -0.01 -14.06
C THR A 87 -13.23 -0.41 -15.52
N THR A 88 -12.18 -0.88 -16.19
CA THR A 88 -12.23 -1.35 -17.59
C THR A 88 -12.66 -2.82 -17.70
N CYS A 89 -12.62 -3.59 -16.61
CA CYS A 89 -12.83 -5.03 -16.68
C CYS A 89 -14.32 -5.36 -16.87
N PRO A 90 -14.73 -5.98 -18.00
CA PRO A 90 -16.13 -6.37 -18.21
C PRO A 90 -16.58 -7.46 -17.24
N SER A 91 -15.63 -8.24 -16.69
CA SER A 91 -15.90 -9.32 -15.74
C SER A 91 -15.86 -8.88 -14.28
N GLY A 92 -15.61 -7.59 -14.00
CA GLY A 92 -15.60 -7.05 -12.64
C GLY A 92 -14.52 -7.65 -11.72
N VAL A 93 -13.34 -7.97 -12.26
CA VAL A 93 -12.23 -8.52 -11.47
C VAL A 93 -11.74 -7.50 -10.45
N GLU A 94 -11.85 -7.82 -9.15
CA GLU A 94 -11.36 -6.99 -8.04
C GLU A 94 -9.84 -7.14 -7.85
N TYR A 95 -9.08 -6.66 -8.83
CA TYR A 95 -7.63 -6.84 -8.95
C TYR A 95 -6.83 -6.41 -7.70
N HIS A 96 -7.20 -5.31 -7.05
CA HIS A 96 -6.53 -4.78 -5.85
C HIS A 96 -6.45 -5.80 -4.72
N LYS A 97 -7.52 -6.57 -4.49
CA LYS A 97 -7.55 -7.59 -3.45
C LYS A 97 -6.55 -8.70 -3.73
N LEU A 98 -6.53 -9.17 -4.97
CA LEU A 98 -5.58 -10.19 -5.41
C LEU A 98 -4.14 -9.68 -5.35
N LEU A 99 -3.90 -8.42 -5.73
CA LEU A 99 -2.58 -7.78 -5.65
C LEU A 99 -2.08 -7.67 -4.21
N ASP A 100 -2.93 -7.29 -3.25
CA ASP A 100 -2.56 -7.18 -1.85
C ASP A 100 -2.17 -8.55 -1.26
N ILE A 101 -2.95 -9.59 -1.58
CA ILE A 101 -2.65 -10.98 -1.21
C ILE A 101 -1.32 -11.41 -1.85
N GLY A 102 -1.16 -11.17 -3.16
CA GLY A 102 0.05 -11.55 -3.89
C GLY A 102 1.30 -10.83 -3.38
N ARG A 103 1.20 -9.55 -3.04
CA ARG A 103 2.31 -8.77 -2.45
C ARG A 103 2.69 -9.26 -1.05
N ALA A 104 1.72 -9.64 -0.23
CA ALA A 104 1.98 -10.22 1.07
C ALA A 104 2.68 -11.59 0.94
N GLU A 105 2.26 -12.40 -0.04
CA GLU A 105 2.84 -13.73 -0.29
C GLU A 105 4.27 -13.65 -0.82
N ILE A 106 4.50 -12.83 -1.85
CA ILE A 106 5.84 -12.71 -2.46
C ILE A 106 6.88 -12.15 -1.49
N GLU A 107 6.49 -11.24 -0.58
CA GLU A 107 7.41 -10.70 0.43
C GLU A 107 7.76 -11.74 1.51
N ARG A 108 6.92 -12.76 1.72
CA ARG A 108 7.22 -13.90 2.61
C ARG A 108 8.19 -14.88 1.97
N ARG A 109 7.97 -15.25 0.71
CA ARG A 109 8.79 -16.25 -0.01
C ARG A 109 10.11 -15.70 -0.52
N VAL A 110 10.08 -14.47 -1.05
CA VAL A 110 11.26 -13.80 -1.61
C VAL A 110 11.54 -12.53 -0.81
N PRO A 111 12.12 -12.66 0.41
CA PRO A 111 12.39 -11.51 1.26
C PRO A 111 13.41 -10.58 0.61
N ARG A 112 13.19 -9.27 0.74
CA ARG A 112 14.12 -8.27 0.23
C ARG A 112 15.47 -8.32 0.95
N LYS A 113 16.50 -7.85 0.26
CA LYS A 113 17.84 -7.63 0.82
C LYS A 113 17.78 -6.74 2.07
N ALA A 114 18.67 -6.99 3.03
CA ALA A 114 18.67 -6.29 4.31
C ALA A 114 18.77 -4.75 4.16
N SER A 115 19.52 -4.27 3.16
CA SER A 115 19.63 -2.85 2.83
C SER A 115 18.31 -2.24 2.37
N GLU A 116 17.56 -2.93 1.51
CA GLU A 116 16.23 -2.47 1.06
C GLU A 116 15.22 -2.46 2.22
N ARG A 117 15.27 -3.48 3.08
CA ARG A 117 14.42 -3.54 4.28
C ARG A 117 14.72 -2.40 5.24
N ALA A 118 16.00 -2.13 5.50
CA ALA A 118 16.45 -1.02 6.33
C ALA A 118 16.04 0.34 5.72
N MET A 119 16.21 0.52 4.40
CA MET A 119 15.81 1.74 3.71
C MET A 119 14.30 1.97 3.79
N ARG A 120 13.47 0.95 3.51
CA ARG A 120 12.00 1.06 3.61
C ARG A 120 11.55 1.34 5.05
N TYR A 121 12.18 0.69 6.03
CA TYR A 121 11.92 0.96 7.44
C TYR A 121 12.28 2.40 7.81
N GLY A 122 13.45 2.88 7.40
CA GLY A 122 13.89 4.26 7.60
C GLY A 122 12.94 5.27 6.97
N LEU A 123 12.55 5.07 5.71
CA LEU A 123 11.57 5.91 5.02
C LEU A 123 10.23 5.94 5.75
N ARG A 124 9.70 4.79 6.20
CA ARG A 124 8.47 4.76 6.99
C ARG A 124 8.62 5.57 8.29
N LYS A 125 9.68 5.35 9.06
CA LYS A 125 9.88 6.06 10.35
C LYS A 125 10.16 7.56 10.18
N ALA A 126 10.77 7.96 9.08
CA ALA A 126 11.08 9.36 8.78
C ALA A 126 9.87 10.11 8.20
N LEU A 127 9.12 9.49 7.29
CA LEU A 127 8.04 10.16 6.54
C LEU A 127 6.68 10.14 7.26
N THR A 128 6.42 9.21 8.17
CA THR A 128 5.10 9.13 8.85
C THR A 128 4.97 10.03 10.08
N ASP A 129 6.05 10.66 10.52
CA ASP A 129 6.04 11.63 11.63
C ASP A 129 6.38 13.02 11.08
N PRO A 130 5.40 13.95 11.02
CA PRO A 130 5.61 15.27 10.43
C PRO A 130 6.75 16.05 11.09
N ARG A 131 6.93 15.93 12.41
CA ARG A 131 7.98 16.68 13.14
C ARG A 131 9.36 16.16 12.77
N ARG A 132 9.52 14.84 12.69
CA ARG A 132 10.78 14.21 12.27
C ARG A 132 11.12 14.55 10.84
N PHE A 133 10.15 14.46 9.93
CA PHE A 133 10.35 14.80 8.53
C PHE A 133 10.79 16.26 8.37
N GLN A 134 10.08 17.21 9.00
CA GLN A 134 10.42 18.63 8.93
C GLN A 134 11.81 18.94 9.51
N ALA A 135 12.18 18.31 10.64
CA ALA A 135 13.50 18.48 11.23
C ALA A 135 14.61 17.95 10.31
N LEU A 136 14.44 16.74 9.76
CA LEU A 136 15.40 16.14 8.81
C LEU A 136 15.51 16.96 7.52
N LEU A 137 14.39 17.49 7.02
CA LEU A 137 14.37 18.32 5.84
C LEU A 137 15.10 19.66 6.07
N LYS A 138 14.82 20.35 7.18
CA LYS A 138 15.52 21.59 7.55
C LYS A 138 17.01 21.35 7.71
N LEU A 139 17.40 20.25 8.36
CA LEU A 139 18.80 19.85 8.49
C LEU A 139 19.44 19.64 7.11
N GLY A 140 18.79 18.87 6.23
CA GLY A 140 19.28 18.62 4.87
C GLY A 140 19.38 19.88 4.01
N GLN A 141 18.47 20.84 4.18
CA GLN A 141 18.49 22.12 3.47
C GLN A 141 19.58 23.07 3.99
N THR A 142 19.85 23.09 5.29
CA THR A 142 20.92 23.89 5.91
C THR A 142 22.30 23.33 5.53
N PHE A 143 22.46 22.01 5.58
CA PHE A 143 23.73 21.34 5.25
C PHE A 143 23.86 20.93 3.79
N LYS A 144 22.96 21.39 2.90
CA LYS A 144 22.97 21.12 1.46
C LYS A 144 24.37 21.20 0.78
N PRO A 145 25.27 22.16 1.11
CA PRO A 145 26.61 22.18 0.51
C PRO A 145 27.51 20.99 0.92
N LEU A 146 27.26 20.35 2.06
CA LEU A 146 28.03 19.18 2.54
C LEU A 146 27.39 17.85 2.12
N VAL A 147 26.20 17.86 1.51
CA VAL A 147 25.48 16.65 1.14
C VAL A 147 26.07 16.04 -0.14
N PRO A 148 26.34 14.72 -0.19
CA PRO A 148 26.84 14.06 -1.40
C PRO A 148 25.89 14.22 -2.60
N GLY A 149 26.46 14.36 -3.81
CA GLY A 149 25.74 14.81 -5.02
C GLY A 149 24.40 14.10 -5.27
N ARG A 150 24.36 12.76 -5.19
CA ARG A 150 23.12 11.98 -5.41
C ARG A 150 21.98 12.34 -4.45
N LEU A 151 22.28 12.75 -3.22
CA LEU A 151 21.28 13.14 -2.23
C LEU A 151 20.96 14.63 -2.34
N LYS A 152 21.93 15.45 -2.75
CA LYS A 152 21.74 16.88 -3.07
C LYS A 152 20.71 17.10 -4.18
N ASP A 153 20.71 16.23 -5.18
CA ASP A 153 19.74 16.27 -6.31
C ASP A 153 18.32 15.84 -5.89
N LYS A 154 18.20 15.12 -4.77
CA LYS A 154 16.91 14.67 -4.21
C LYS A 154 16.36 15.62 -3.14
N LEU A 155 17.15 16.59 -2.69
CA LEU A 155 16.74 17.58 -1.69
C LEU A 155 15.88 18.67 -2.36
N PRO A 156 14.59 18.79 -1.97
CA PRO A 156 13.72 19.78 -2.55
C PRO A 156 14.18 21.20 -2.17
N PRO A 157 13.84 22.21 -2.98
CA PRO A 157 14.13 23.60 -2.66
C PRO A 157 13.48 24.00 -1.32
N LYS A 158 13.95 25.11 -0.75
CA LYS A 158 13.33 25.68 0.46
C LYS A 158 11.83 25.91 0.17
N PRO A 159 10.93 25.51 1.09
CA PRO A 159 9.50 25.66 0.88
C PRO A 159 9.13 27.14 0.72
N VAL A 160 8.11 27.40 -0.10
CA VAL A 160 7.46 28.72 -0.15
C VAL A 160 6.72 28.95 1.16
N ASP A 161 6.69 30.18 1.63
CA ASP A 161 5.96 30.55 2.86
C ASP A 161 4.48 30.12 2.76
N ALA A 162 3.93 29.68 3.88
CA ALA A 162 2.54 29.22 3.93
C ALA A 162 1.55 30.32 3.55
N GLY A 163 1.92 31.59 3.73
CA GLY A 163 0.99 32.71 3.70
C GLY A 163 0.07 32.69 4.92
N VAL A 164 -0.95 33.55 4.89
CA VAL A 164 -1.92 33.67 5.98
C VAL A 164 -2.98 32.58 5.83
N LEU A 165 -3.09 31.73 6.85
CA LEU A 165 -4.21 30.81 6.93
C LEU A 165 -5.47 31.62 7.29
N PRO A 166 -6.56 31.52 6.51
CA PRO A 166 -7.81 32.20 6.86
C PRO A 166 -8.25 31.80 8.26
N GLU A 167 -8.64 32.77 9.09
CA GLU A 167 -9.15 32.46 10.42
C GLU A 167 -10.43 31.62 10.30
N GLY A 168 -10.43 30.42 10.89
CA GLY A 168 -11.53 29.44 10.82
C GLY A 168 -12.81 29.86 11.55
N LYS A 169 -13.03 31.15 11.77
CA LYS A 169 -14.23 31.70 12.39
C LYS A 169 -15.02 32.39 11.30
N THR A 170 -16.32 32.04 11.18
CA THR A 170 -17.37 32.73 10.41
C THR A 170 -17.86 32.16 9.08
N HIS A 171 -17.82 30.83 8.85
CA HIS A 171 -18.57 30.24 7.72
C HIS A 171 -19.56 29.16 8.14
N LYS A 172 -20.78 29.23 7.58
CA LYS A 172 -21.82 28.19 7.77
C LYS A 172 -21.42 26.84 7.18
N ARG A 173 -20.52 26.82 6.19
CA ARG A 173 -19.94 25.62 5.59
C ARG A 173 -18.55 25.41 6.18
N GLN A 174 -18.30 24.22 6.69
CA GLN A 174 -17.02 23.83 7.26
C GLN A 174 -16.41 22.71 6.40
N MET A 175 -15.09 22.72 6.30
CA MET A 175 -14.31 21.70 5.60
C MET A 175 -13.17 21.26 6.51
N LEU A 176 -12.90 19.95 6.51
CA LEU A 176 -11.71 19.39 7.13
C LEU A 176 -10.59 19.31 6.09
N ILE A 177 -9.42 19.84 6.43
CA ILE A 177 -8.21 19.73 5.61
C ILE A 177 -7.28 18.72 6.27
N LEU A 178 -6.81 17.74 5.49
CA LEU A 178 -5.81 16.79 5.95
C LEU A 178 -4.42 17.41 5.74
N GLU A 179 -3.70 17.66 6.83
CA GLU A 179 -2.34 18.23 6.77
C GLU A 179 -1.34 17.29 6.10
N GLY A 180 -1.49 15.97 6.30
CA GLY A 180 -0.51 14.99 5.85
C GLY A 180 0.79 15.03 6.64
N CYS A 181 1.70 14.09 6.37
CA CYS A 181 2.97 13.98 7.11
C CYS A 181 4.14 14.71 6.45
N VAL A 182 4.08 14.88 5.12
CA VAL A 182 5.20 15.38 4.30
C VAL A 182 4.90 16.77 3.74
N GLN A 183 3.67 16.97 3.26
CA GLN A 183 3.23 18.22 2.63
C GLN A 183 3.50 19.48 3.46
N PRO A 184 3.25 19.54 4.78
CA PRO A 184 3.46 20.77 5.55
C PRO A 184 4.93 21.18 5.60
N GLY A 185 5.86 20.23 5.40
CA GLY A 185 7.29 20.51 5.30
C GLY A 185 7.75 20.89 3.90
N LEU A 186 7.06 20.45 2.84
CA LEU A 186 7.48 20.67 1.44
C LEU A 186 6.77 21.85 0.77
N SER A 187 5.47 21.98 1.00
CA SER A 187 4.60 22.94 0.31
C SER A 187 3.51 23.43 1.28
N PRO A 188 3.88 24.13 2.36
CA PRO A 188 2.93 24.58 3.37
C PRO A 188 1.87 25.53 2.81
N ASN A 189 2.19 26.24 1.72
CA ASN A 189 1.26 27.10 0.98
C ASN A 189 0.07 26.36 0.36
N THR A 190 0.14 25.03 0.16
CA THR A 190 -0.91 24.25 -0.49
C THR A 190 -2.22 24.29 0.31
N ASN A 191 -2.14 24.07 1.62
CA ASN A 191 -3.32 24.08 2.49
C ASN A 191 -3.86 25.50 2.68
N ALA A 192 -2.98 26.49 2.80
CA ALA A 192 -3.40 27.89 2.90
C ALA A 192 -4.10 28.39 1.63
N ALA A 193 -3.54 28.10 0.45
CA ALA A 193 -4.16 28.45 -0.83
C ALA A 193 -5.51 27.73 -1.00
N THR A 194 -5.56 26.45 -0.64
CA THR A 194 -6.81 25.68 -0.66
C THR A 194 -7.87 26.32 0.26
N ALA A 195 -7.51 26.61 1.51
CA ALA A 195 -8.40 27.27 2.46
C ALA A 195 -8.87 28.64 1.95
N GLY A 196 -7.99 29.43 1.32
CA GLY A 196 -8.32 30.70 0.70
C GLY A 196 -9.35 30.57 -0.42
N CYS A 197 -9.14 29.63 -1.35
CA CYS A 197 -10.09 29.35 -2.44
C CYS A 197 -11.46 28.92 -1.92
N TRP A 198 -11.52 28.04 -0.91
CA TRP A 198 -12.78 27.58 -0.33
C TRP A 198 -13.51 28.68 0.45
N THR A 199 -12.76 29.54 1.13
CA THR A 199 -13.32 30.71 1.81
C THR A 199 -13.98 31.66 0.81
N GLY A 200 -13.32 31.92 -0.33
CA GLY A 200 -13.89 32.71 -1.43
C GLY A 200 -15.11 32.04 -2.09
N TRP A 201 -15.12 30.72 -2.24
CA TRP A 201 -16.28 30.00 -2.78
C TRP A 201 -17.48 29.99 -1.82
N ALA A 202 -17.22 29.81 -0.53
CA ALA A 202 -18.24 29.78 0.51
C ALA A 202 -18.92 31.15 0.70
N SER A 203 -18.22 32.26 0.44
CA SER A 203 -18.81 33.60 0.46
C SER A 203 -19.63 33.92 -0.80
N ALA A 204 -19.29 33.35 -1.96
CA ALA A 204 -19.94 33.64 -3.24
C ALA A 204 -21.17 32.75 -3.56
N SER A 205 -21.36 31.60 -2.89
CA SER A 205 -22.39 30.63 -3.26
C SER A 205 -23.62 30.65 -2.32
N PRO A 206 -24.87 30.70 -2.83
CA PRO A 206 -26.06 30.55 -2.00
C PRO A 206 -26.08 29.17 -1.32
N PRO A 207 -26.66 29.05 -0.09
CA PRO A 207 -26.74 27.78 0.63
C PRO A 207 -27.44 26.70 -0.22
N LEU A 208 -26.75 25.58 -0.48
CA LEU A 208 -27.39 24.41 -1.10
C LEU A 208 -28.49 23.89 -0.17
N PRO A 209 -29.65 23.47 -0.69
CA PRO A 209 -30.71 22.91 0.12
C PRO A 209 -30.19 21.67 0.89
N ARG A 210 -30.55 21.60 2.17
CA ARG A 210 -30.11 20.60 3.18
C ARG A 210 -30.22 19.12 2.76
N GLN A 211 -30.86 18.80 1.64
CA GLN A 211 -31.20 17.44 1.23
C GLN A 211 -30.07 16.73 0.47
N ALA A 212 -29.05 17.43 -0.03
CA ALA A 212 -27.96 16.82 -0.79
C ALA A 212 -26.84 16.17 0.06
N ALA A 213 -26.91 16.25 1.39
CA ALA A 213 -25.88 15.77 2.31
C ALA A 213 -26.29 14.56 3.18
N ALA A 214 -27.38 13.88 2.83
CA ALA A 214 -27.73 12.61 3.47
C ALA A 214 -27.00 11.45 2.80
N VAL A 215 -25.69 11.32 3.06
CA VAL A 215 -25.11 9.98 3.10
C VAL A 215 -25.59 9.38 4.42
N PRO A 216 -26.38 8.30 4.43
CA PRO A 216 -26.89 7.74 5.68
C PRO A 216 -25.70 7.36 6.56
N SER A 217 -25.64 7.98 7.74
CA SER A 217 -24.70 7.65 8.79
C SER A 217 -25.01 6.24 9.30
N THR A 218 -24.51 5.21 8.63
CA THR A 218 -24.25 3.95 9.33
C THR A 218 -23.26 4.26 10.43
N SER A 219 -23.75 4.18 11.67
CA SER A 219 -23.00 4.38 12.90
C SER A 219 -21.68 3.63 12.86
N ILE A 220 -20.60 4.34 12.61
CA ILE A 220 -19.26 3.91 12.99
C ILE A 220 -19.26 3.99 14.50
N SER A 221 -19.62 2.88 15.15
CA SER A 221 -19.41 2.68 16.57
C SER A 221 -17.94 2.99 16.87
N THR A 222 -17.73 3.99 17.72
CA THR A 222 -16.45 4.30 18.35
C THR A 222 -15.78 3.00 18.81
N PRO A 223 -14.52 2.73 18.43
CA PRO A 223 -13.79 1.67 19.11
C PRO A 223 -13.58 2.17 20.54
N ARG A 224 -14.27 1.54 21.50
CA ARG A 224 -13.88 1.59 22.91
C ARG A 224 -12.38 1.32 22.95
N THR A 225 -11.67 2.17 23.67
CA THR A 225 -10.28 1.98 24.08
C THR A 225 -10.16 0.61 24.75
N MET A 226 -9.82 -0.41 23.97
CA MET A 226 -9.36 -1.68 24.53
C MET A 226 -7.89 -1.44 24.88
N ALA A 227 -7.64 -1.40 26.19
CA ALA A 227 -6.31 -1.51 26.75
C ALA A 227 -5.59 -2.69 26.06
N ALA A 228 -4.37 -2.45 25.62
CA ALA A 228 -3.50 -3.48 25.08
C ALA A 228 -3.37 -4.60 26.13
N PRO A 229 -3.67 -5.88 25.82
CA PRO A 229 -3.30 -6.96 26.70
C PRO A 229 -1.77 -7.03 26.73
N ALA A 230 -1.22 -7.00 27.94
CA ALA A 230 0.18 -7.24 28.20
C ALA A 230 0.60 -8.55 27.50
N SER A 231 1.63 -8.46 26.68
CA SER A 231 2.31 -9.59 26.07
C SER A 231 2.80 -10.55 27.15
N ALA A 232 2.13 -11.68 27.31
CA ALA A 232 2.63 -12.81 28.09
C ALA A 232 3.79 -13.49 27.35
N PRO A 233 4.84 -13.95 28.06
CA PRO A 233 5.97 -14.65 27.45
C PRO A 233 5.53 -16.02 26.93
N ILE A 234 5.89 -16.33 25.69
CA ILE A 234 5.73 -17.65 25.08
C ILE A 234 6.65 -18.62 25.84
N SER A 235 6.05 -19.46 26.68
CA SER A 235 6.72 -20.60 27.31
C SER A 235 7.02 -21.67 26.25
N THR A 236 8.30 -21.93 26.01
CA THR A 236 8.80 -23.07 25.25
C THR A 236 8.53 -24.38 26.00
N PRO A 237 7.87 -25.40 25.43
CA PRO A 237 7.94 -26.74 25.99
C PRO A 237 9.29 -27.34 25.58
N GLY A 238 10.17 -27.55 26.56
CA GLY A 238 11.38 -28.34 26.40
C GLY A 238 11.04 -29.81 26.09
N GLY A 239 10.99 -30.15 24.80
CA GLY A 239 10.97 -31.53 24.32
C GLY A 239 12.39 -32.01 23.99
N ARG A 240 13.03 -32.70 24.93
CA ARG A 240 14.36 -33.29 24.78
C ARG A 240 14.27 -34.52 23.86
N ILE A 241 14.33 -34.35 22.53
CA ILE A 241 14.44 -35.48 21.59
C ILE A 241 15.89 -35.96 21.58
N SER A 242 16.10 -37.12 22.20
CA SER A 242 17.36 -37.85 22.27
C SER A 242 17.86 -38.24 20.87
N ARG A 243 19.11 -37.88 20.55
CA ARG A 243 19.85 -38.15 19.30
C ARG A 243 20.12 -39.65 18.99
N LYS A 244 19.36 -40.60 19.56
CA LYS A 244 19.63 -42.05 19.38
C LYS A 244 18.72 -42.78 18.38
N LYS A 245 17.70 -42.15 17.80
CA LYS A 245 16.75 -42.84 16.88
C LYS A 245 16.94 -42.57 15.38
N ALA A 246 17.88 -41.71 14.98
CA ALA A 246 18.12 -41.34 13.57
C ALA A 246 19.16 -42.24 12.84
N LYS A 247 19.47 -43.43 13.36
CA LYS A 247 20.47 -44.33 12.75
C LYS A 247 19.93 -45.69 12.30
N ARG A 248 18.60 -45.89 12.29
CA ARG A 248 17.99 -47.21 12.01
C ARG A 248 17.02 -47.27 10.83
N GLU A 249 16.82 -46.18 10.09
CA GLU A 249 15.94 -46.16 8.90
C GLU A 249 16.67 -45.79 7.61
N LEU A 250 17.99 -46.07 7.56
CA LEU A 250 18.81 -45.95 6.35
C LEU A 250 19.30 -47.31 5.86
N LYS A 251 18.56 -48.37 6.20
CA LYS A 251 18.83 -49.74 5.72
C LYS A 251 17.55 -50.58 5.77
N GLN A 252 16.61 -50.26 4.90
CA GLN A 252 15.60 -51.16 4.33
C GLN A 252 15.13 -50.56 3.01
#